data_AF-A0A6G1X3Y6-F1
#
_entry.id   AF-A0A6G1X3Y6-F1
#
_cell.length_a   1.000
_cell.length_b   1.000
_cell.length_c   1.000
_cell.angle_alpha   90.00
_cell.angle_beta   90.00
_cell.angle_gamma   90.00
#
_symmetry.space_group_name_H-M   'P 1'
#
loop_
_entity.id
_entity.type
_entity.pdbx_description
1 polymer ?
#
loop_
_entity_poly.entity_id
_entity_poly.type
_entity_poly.pdbx_seq_one_letter_code
_entity_poly.pdbx_strand_id
1 'polypeptide(L)'
;MRCLLMVHFIRPAEGQFTSGFRSRHRSNHHGLDIAKSGLVEVVAAADGTVVKSYYSNSYGHVVFLQHNLQGEIYESVYAHLRNRFVMLGQVVNQGQRLGFMGNTGNSTGQHLHFELHKGVWDVRKTNAVNPLIYISNHPSTVPQRENSIVPYPGYLIQVGSEGKDVQRIQRAVSVTPDGIFGPVTEKAVKKYQRRHGLKVDGLVGPKTWAMMF
;
A
#
# COMPACT_ATOMS: atom_id res chain seq x y z
N MET A 1 -8.67 17.57 15.86
CA MET A 1 -7.20 17.44 15.66
C MET A 1 -6.95 16.28 14.71
N ARG A 2 -6.17 16.55 13.65
CA ARG A 2 -6.04 15.81 12.38
C ARG A 2 -5.89 14.28 12.53
N CYS A 3 -6.72 13.55 11.80
CA CYS A 3 -6.58 12.11 11.52
C CYS A 3 -5.28 11.91 10.72
N LEU A 4 -4.35 11.09 11.23
CA LEU A 4 -3.21 10.62 10.44
C LEU A 4 -3.79 9.65 9.40
N LEU A 5 -4.10 10.15 8.21
CA LEU A 5 -4.39 9.30 7.06
C LEU A 5 -3.15 8.45 6.81
N MET A 6 -3.29 7.16 6.53
CA MET A 6 -2.19 6.36 6.02
C MET A 6 -2.04 6.68 4.52
N VAL A 7 -0.82 6.75 3.99
CA VAL A 7 -0.63 6.94 2.55
C VAL A 7 -1.20 5.70 1.87
N HIS A 8 -2.26 5.86 1.09
CA HIS A 8 -3.05 4.75 0.59
C HIS A 8 -3.13 4.75 -0.93
N PHE A 9 -2.65 3.68 -1.54
CA PHE A 9 -2.83 3.40 -2.96
C PHE A 9 -3.80 2.23 -3.12
N ILE A 10 -4.82 2.39 -3.97
CA ILE A 10 -5.65 1.26 -4.39
C ILE A 10 -4.89 0.40 -5.39
N ARG A 11 -5.37 -0.84 -5.56
CA ARG A 11 -4.89 -1.70 -6.64
C ARG A 11 -5.22 -1.06 -8.01
N PRO A 12 -4.23 -0.86 -8.90
CA PRO A 12 -4.43 -0.10 -10.13
C PRO A 12 -5.09 -0.88 -11.28
N ALA A 13 -5.23 -2.20 -11.17
CA ALA A 13 -5.89 -3.03 -12.16
C ALA A 13 -6.29 -4.38 -11.54
N GLU A 14 -7.36 -5.00 -12.03
CA GLU A 14 -7.68 -6.39 -11.69
C GLU A 14 -6.64 -7.36 -12.27
N GLY A 15 -6.43 -8.51 -11.61
CA GLY A 15 -5.60 -9.59 -12.15
C GLY A 15 -4.73 -10.30 -11.13
N GLN A 16 -3.91 -11.23 -11.61
CA GLN A 16 -2.94 -11.95 -10.80
C GLN A 16 -1.62 -11.19 -10.74
N PHE A 17 -0.95 -11.23 -9.60
CA PHE A 17 0.43 -10.75 -9.51
C PHE A 17 1.36 -11.80 -10.11
N THR A 18 2.08 -11.44 -11.18
CA THR A 18 2.91 -12.38 -11.93
C THR A 18 4.39 -12.18 -11.70
N SER A 19 4.82 -10.96 -11.35
CA SER A 19 6.22 -10.65 -11.06
C SER A 19 6.32 -9.46 -10.09
N GLY A 20 7.16 -9.60 -9.06
CA GLY A 20 7.32 -8.61 -8.00
C GLY A 20 8.56 -7.73 -8.16
N PHE A 21 8.65 -6.69 -7.33
CA PHE A 21 9.76 -5.75 -7.28
C PHE A 21 11.08 -6.45 -6.93
N ARG A 22 12.09 -6.26 -7.78
CA ARG A 22 13.47 -6.76 -7.65
C ARG A 22 13.53 -8.21 -7.14
N SER A 23 12.75 -9.09 -7.75
CA SER A 23 12.69 -10.50 -7.35
C SER A 23 14.05 -11.19 -7.51
N ARG A 24 14.27 -12.30 -6.79
CA ARG A 24 15.54 -13.06 -6.79
C ARG A 24 16.05 -13.42 -8.19
N HIS A 25 15.13 -13.62 -9.13
CA HIS A 25 15.41 -14.02 -10.51
C HIS A 25 15.33 -12.85 -11.51
N ARG A 26 14.90 -11.66 -11.06
CA ARG A 26 14.74 -10.46 -11.90
C ARG A 26 15.00 -9.20 -11.07
N SER A 27 16.24 -9.06 -10.60
CA SER A 27 16.68 -7.97 -9.72
C SER A 27 16.55 -6.56 -10.33
N ASN A 28 16.47 -6.48 -11.66
CA ASN A 28 16.27 -5.24 -12.42
C ASN A 28 14.79 -4.90 -12.67
N HIS A 29 13.86 -5.59 -12.00
CA HIS A 29 12.43 -5.29 -12.10
C HIS A 29 12.02 -4.21 -11.10
N HIS A 30 11.77 -2.99 -11.56
CA HIS A 30 11.52 -1.82 -10.71
C HIS A 30 10.06 -1.59 -10.35
N GLY A 31 9.21 -2.59 -10.59
CA GLY A 31 7.78 -2.49 -10.38
C GLY A 31 7.14 -3.82 -10.02
N LEU A 32 5.84 -3.87 -10.24
CA LEU A 32 4.95 -4.98 -9.98
C LEU A 32 4.15 -5.25 -11.25
N ASP A 33 4.14 -6.50 -11.69
CA ASP A 33 3.39 -6.93 -12.86
C ASP A 33 2.04 -7.53 -12.44
N ILE A 34 0.97 -6.99 -13.01
CA ILE A 34 -0.42 -7.46 -12.83
C ILE A 34 -0.93 -7.95 -14.18
N ALA A 35 -1.27 -9.23 -14.30
CA ALA A 35 -1.78 -9.81 -15.54
C ALA A 35 -3.22 -10.31 -15.40
N LYS A 36 -4.04 -9.98 -16.39
CA LYS A 36 -5.37 -10.55 -16.61
C LYS A 36 -5.68 -10.46 -18.10
N SER A 37 -6.28 -11.51 -18.67
CA SER A 37 -6.71 -11.53 -20.06
C SER A 37 -7.99 -10.70 -20.28
N GLY A 38 -8.27 -10.37 -21.55
CA GLY A 38 -9.47 -9.61 -21.92
C GLY A 38 -9.28 -8.10 -21.81
N LEU A 39 -10.39 -7.36 -21.74
CA LEU A 39 -10.37 -5.90 -21.63
C LEU A 39 -10.33 -5.51 -20.14
N VAL A 40 -9.16 -5.07 -19.67
CA VAL A 40 -8.93 -4.79 -18.23
C VAL A 40 -8.59 -3.32 -18.06
N GLU A 41 -9.35 -2.62 -17.24
CA GLU A 41 -9.11 -1.22 -16.93
C GLU A 41 -7.87 -1.05 -16.05
N VAL A 42 -7.10 -0.01 -16.34
CA VAL A 42 -6.04 0.49 -15.47
C VAL A 42 -6.46 1.85 -14.93
N VAL A 43 -6.49 1.98 -13.61
CA VAL A 43 -6.97 3.15 -12.88
C VAL A 43 -5.85 3.81 -12.08
N ALA A 44 -6.03 5.09 -11.75
CA ALA A 44 -5.13 5.83 -10.88
C ALA A 44 -5.13 5.22 -9.47
N ALA A 45 -3.96 4.80 -9.01
CA ALA A 45 -3.80 4.19 -7.70
C ALA A 45 -4.04 5.18 -6.55
N ALA A 46 -3.89 6.49 -6.79
CA ALA A 46 -4.22 7.58 -5.87
C ALA A 46 -4.52 8.86 -6.66
N ASP A 47 -5.09 9.85 -5.98
CA ASP A 47 -5.25 11.21 -6.53
C ASP A 47 -3.89 11.75 -6.99
N GLY A 48 -3.84 12.42 -8.14
CA GLY A 48 -2.58 12.96 -8.63
C GLY A 48 -2.71 13.80 -9.89
N THR A 49 -1.56 14.26 -10.36
CA THR A 49 -1.41 15.02 -11.60
C THR A 49 -0.60 14.21 -12.59
N VAL A 50 -1.05 14.11 -13.83
CA VAL A 50 -0.30 13.46 -14.91
C VAL A 50 0.93 14.30 -15.23
N VAL A 51 2.12 13.77 -14.95
CA VAL A 51 3.41 14.43 -15.24
C VAL A 51 4.06 13.92 -16.51
N LYS A 52 3.65 12.76 -17.03
CA LYS A 52 4.01 12.25 -18.36
C LYS A 52 2.89 11.35 -18.92
N SER A 53 2.60 11.45 -20.20
CA SER A 53 1.70 10.52 -20.92
C SER A 53 2.14 10.42 -22.38
N TYR A 54 2.85 9.35 -22.74
CA TYR A 54 3.47 9.22 -24.06
C TYR A 54 3.73 7.76 -24.43
N TYR A 55 4.18 7.51 -25.67
CA TYR A 55 4.62 6.20 -26.11
C TYR A 55 6.14 6.08 -25.96
N SER A 56 6.60 5.03 -25.30
CA SER A 56 8.02 4.69 -25.11
C SER A 56 8.33 3.36 -25.78
N ASN A 57 9.51 3.22 -26.38
CA ASN A 57 9.94 1.93 -26.93
C ASN A 57 10.06 0.84 -25.85
N SER A 58 10.41 1.21 -24.61
CA SER A 58 10.52 0.27 -23.50
C SER A 58 9.19 0.10 -22.76
N TYR A 59 8.58 1.19 -22.28
CA TYR A 59 7.35 1.12 -21.50
C TYR A 59 6.07 0.97 -22.33
N GLY A 60 6.14 1.10 -23.65
CA GLY A 60 4.94 1.16 -24.49
C GLY A 60 4.13 2.42 -24.22
N HIS A 61 2.80 2.31 -24.31
CA HIS A 61 1.94 3.38 -23.82
C HIS A 61 2.08 3.47 -22.29
N VAL A 62 2.53 4.64 -21.81
CA VAL A 62 2.82 4.84 -20.39
C VAL A 62 2.24 6.14 -19.86
N VAL A 63 1.74 6.10 -18.62
CA VAL A 63 1.29 7.26 -17.84
C VAL A 63 2.09 7.35 -16.55
N PHE A 64 2.46 8.56 -16.17
CA PHE A 64 3.14 8.87 -14.91
C PHE A 64 2.28 9.84 -14.13
N LEU A 65 2.00 9.53 -12.87
CA LEU A 65 1.27 10.40 -11.96
C LEU A 65 2.18 10.84 -10.83
N GLN A 66 2.22 12.14 -10.55
CA GLN A 66 2.77 12.68 -9.31
C GLN A 66 1.64 12.82 -8.29
N HIS A 67 1.91 12.37 -7.07
CA HIS A 67 1.01 12.43 -5.93
C HIS A 67 1.67 13.28 -4.85
N ASN A 68 0.88 14.16 -4.22
CA ASN A 68 1.29 14.83 -2.99
C ASN A 68 0.44 14.25 -1.86
N LEU A 69 1.00 13.29 -1.13
CA LEU A 69 0.31 12.54 -0.10
C LEU A 69 0.99 12.85 1.23
N GLN A 70 0.28 13.57 2.10
CA GLN A 70 0.76 13.95 3.43
C GLN A 70 2.04 14.80 3.43
N GLY A 71 2.23 15.62 2.39
CA GLY A 71 3.42 16.46 2.25
C GLY A 71 4.61 15.74 1.63
N GLU A 72 4.48 14.45 1.33
CA GLU A 72 5.48 13.64 0.64
C GLU A 72 5.09 13.47 -0.84
N ILE A 73 6.09 13.57 -1.72
CA ILE A 73 5.91 13.32 -3.14
C ILE A 73 6.06 11.82 -3.41
N TYR A 74 5.13 11.28 -4.19
CA TYR A 74 5.26 9.97 -4.81
C TYR A 74 5.03 10.08 -6.30
N GLU A 75 5.69 9.23 -7.08
CA GLU A 75 5.36 9.06 -8.49
C GLU A 75 5.00 7.60 -8.79
N SER A 76 3.87 7.39 -9.46
CA SER A 76 3.47 6.08 -9.95
C SER A 76 3.56 6.01 -11.48
N VAL A 77 3.95 4.85 -11.99
CA VAL A 77 4.14 4.59 -13.42
C VAL A 77 3.23 3.45 -13.84
N TYR A 78 2.46 3.66 -14.90
CA TYR A 78 1.50 2.69 -15.46
C TYR A 78 1.93 2.38 -16.90
N ALA A 79 2.62 1.27 -17.09
CA ALA A 79 3.24 0.91 -18.36
C ALA A 79 2.60 -0.30 -19.04
N HIS A 80 3.05 -0.54 -20.28
CA HIS A 80 2.56 -1.55 -21.21
C HIS A 80 1.07 -1.41 -21.55
N LEU A 81 0.50 -0.22 -21.38
CA LEU A 81 -0.91 0.01 -21.66
C LEU A 81 -1.23 -0.24 -23.15
N ARG A 82 -2.47 -0.59 -23.44
CA ARG A 82 -2.97 -0.65 -24.82
C ARG A 82 -3.17 0.74 -25.40
N ASN A 83 -3.61 1.68 -24.55
CA ASN A 83 -3.93 3.06 -24.89
C ASN A 83 -3.90 3.93 -23.62
N ARG A 84 -3.98 5.25 -23.79
CA ARG A 84 -4.04 6.22 -22.69
C ARG A 84 -5.24 7.14 -22.90
N PHE A 85 -5.97 7.43 -21.83
CA PHE A 85 -7.11 8.35 -21.83
C PHE A 85 -6.81 9.69 -21.17
N VAL A 86 -5.58 9.85 -20.65
CA VAL A 86 -5.17 11.05 -19.93
C VAL A 86 -3.93 11.68 -20.58
N MET A 87 -3.80 13.00 -20.43
CA MET A 87 -2.71 13.80 -21.01
C MET A 87 -1.94 14.59 -19.95
N LEU A 88 -0.75 15.08 -20.32
CA LEU A 88 0.11 15.89 -19.44
C LEU A 88 -0.66 17.05 -18.79
N GLY A 89 -0.47 17.24 -17.48
CA GLY A 89 -1.09 18.29 -16.69
C GLY A 89 -2.49 17.97 -16.16
N GLN A 90 -3.13 16.89 -16.63
CA GLN A 90 -4.45 16.49 -16.17
C GLN A 90 -4.43 16.04 -14.70
N VAL A 91 -5.34 16.57 -13.89
CA VAL A 91 -5.62 16.08 -12.54
C VAL A 91 -6.54 14.87 -12.63
N VAL A 92 -6.24 13.82 -11.87
CA VAL A 92 -7.00 12.58 -11.80
C VAL A 92 -7.31 12.22 -10.35
N ASN A 93 -8.49 11.64 -10.12
CA ASN A 93 -8.86 11.11 -8.81
C ASN A 93 -8.48 9.62 -8.69
N GLN A 94 -8.27 9.13 -7.47
CA GLN A 94 -8.09 7.70 -7.17
C GLN A 94 -9.25 6.89 -7.77
N GLY A 95 -8.92 5.83 -8.50
CA GLY A 95 -9.90 5.01 -9.22
C GLY A 95 -10.29 5.54 -10.60
N GLN A 96 -9.84 6.74 -11.00
CA GLN A 96 -10.08 7.23 -12.36
C GLN A 96 -9.32 6.40 -13.39
N ARG A 97 -10.01 5.98 -14.45
CA ARG A 97 -9.43 5.22 -15.55
C ARG A 97 -8.38 6.02 -16.31
N LEU A 98 -7.19 5.43 -16.46
CA LEU A 98 -6.05 5.97 -17.18
C LEU A 98 -5.89 5.37 -18.58
N GLY A 99 -6.35 4.14 -18.76
CA GLY A 99 -6.25 3.39 -20.02
C GLY A 99 -6.69 1.94 -19.83
N PHE A 100 -6.43 1.11 -20.85
CA PHE A 100 -6.57 -0.34 -20.74
C PHE A 100 -5.20 -1.02 -20.64
N MET A 101 -5.16 -2.13 -19.91
CA MET A 101 -4.03 -3.04 -19.87
C MET A 101 -3.70 -3.52 -21.28
N GLY A 102 -2.41 -3.69 -21.58
CA GLY A 102 -1.97 -4.07 -22.92
C GLY A 102 -0.69 -4.88 -22.92
N ASN A 103 -0.04 -4.87 -24.08
CA ASN A 103 1.21 -5.59 -24.34
C ASN A 103 2.07 -4.75 -25.30
N THR A 104 2.33 -3.50 -24.95
CA THR A 104 3.07 -2.56 -25.82
C THR A 104 4.46 -2.27 -25.26
N GLY A 105 5.40 -1.84 -26.11
CA GLY A 105 6.80 -1.68 -25.74
C GLY A 105 7.50 -3.03 -25.53
N ASN A 106 8.43 -3.09 -24.58
CA ASN A 106 9.16 -4.31 -24.24
C ASN A 106 8.36 -5.16 -23.26
N SER A 107 7.39 -5.90 -23.78
CA SER A 107 6.49 -6.77 -23.03
C SER A 107 6.23 -8.05 -23.83
N THR A 108 6.15 -9.20 -23.15
CA THR A 108 5.97 -10.53 -23.77
C THR A 108 4.55 -11.07 -23.66
N GLY A 109 3.67 -10.40 -22.93
CA GLY A 109 2.27 -10.78 -22.75
C GLY A 109 1.45 -9.68 -22.08
N GLN A 110 0.12 -9.78 -22.14
CA GLN A 110 -0.74 -8.73 -21.60
C GLN A 110 -0.59 -8.59 -20.07
N HIS A 111 -0.10 -7.44 -19.62
CA HIS A 111 0.01 -7.09 -18.21
C HIS A 111 0.12 -5.57 -18.02
N LEU A 112 -0.13 -5.12 -16.79
CA LEU A 112 0.26 -3.80 -16.31
C LEU A 112 1.60 -3.94 -15.60
N HIS A 113 2.60 -3.19 -16.03
CA HIS A 113 3.79 -2.94 -15.22
C HIS A 113 3.59 -1.67 -14.40
N PHE A 114 3.49 -1.82 -13.08
CA PHE A 114 3.23 -0.74 -12.14
C PHE A 114 4.49 -0.44 -11.31
N GLU A 115 5.04 0.76 -11.42
CA GLU A 115 6.10 1.22 -10.53
C GLU A 115 5.56 2.23 -9.51
N LEU A 116 6.17 2.26 -8.33
CA LEU A 116 5.96 3.30 -7.34
C LEU A 116 7.32 3.85 -6.90
N HIS A 117 7.42 5.17 -6.82
CA HIS A 117 8.61 5.89 -6.43
C HIS A 117 8.27 6.80 -5.24
N LYS A 118 9.09 6.77 -4.19
CA LYS A 118 9.00 7.74 -3.07
C LYS A 118 9.91 8.91 -3.39
N GLY A 119 9.34 9.97 -3.94
CA GLY A 119 10.05 11.04 -4.63
C GLY A 119 9.82 11.00 -6.15
N VAL A 120 10.52 11.88 -6.85
CA VAL A 120 10.42 12.02 -8.32
C VAL A 120 11.03 10.81 -9.00
N TRP A 121 10.40 10.34 -10.08
CA TRP A 121 10.94 9.30 -10.92
C TRP A 121 12.19 9.78 -11.66
N ASP A 122 13.19 8.92 -11.74
CA ASP A 122 14.36 9.12 -12.59
C ASP A 122 14.70 7.86 -13.40
N VAL A 123 15.51 8.03 -14.45
CA VAL A 123 15.90 6.94 -15.36
C VAL A 123 16.68 5.82 -14.69
N ARG A 124 17.38 6.10 -13.58
CA ARG A 124 18.12 5.14 -12.75
C ARG A 124 17.26 4.48 -11.69
N LYS A 125 15.99 4.89 -11.53
CA LYS A 125 15.02 4.31 -10.60
C LYS A 125 15.46 4.42 -9.14
N THR A 126 16.15 5.50 -8.78
CA THR A 126 16.76 5.63 -7.44
C THR A 126 15.71 5.63 -6.34
N ASN A 127 14.53 6.20 -6.63
CA ASN A 127 13.41 6.32 -5.69
C ASN A 127 12.41 5.15 -5.75
N ALA A 128 12.67 4.12 -6.56
CA ALA A 128 11.74 3.02 -6.76
C ALA A 128 11.59 2.20 -5.46
N VAL A 129 10.35 2.00 -5.04
CA VAL A 129 9.99 1.22 -3.85
C VAL A 129 9.10 0.04 -4.25
N ASN A 130 9.04 -1.00 -3.40
CA ASN A 130 8.16 -2.14 -3.66
C ASN A 130 6.68 -1.71 -3.56
N PRO A 131 5.92 -1.71 -4.68
CA PRO A 131 4.55 -1.19 -4.66
C PRO A 131 3.59 -2.02 -3.80
N LEU A 132 3.90 -3.30 -3.56
CA LEU A 132 3.07 -4.19 -2.73
C LEU A 132 2.95 -3.74 -1.27
N ILE A 133 3.90 -2.94 -0.77
CA ILE A 133 3.84 -2.39 0.59
C ILE A 133 2.79 -1.28 0.69
N TYR A 134 2.43 -0.64 -0.43
CA TYR A 134 1.59 0.55 -0.48
C TYR A 134 0.20 0.30 -1.05
N ILE A 135 0.03 -0.78 -1.84
CA ILE A 135 -1.25 -1.18 -2.41
C ILE A 135 -2.04 -2.02 -1.40
N SER A 136 -3.26 -1.59 -1.07
CA SER A 136 -4.19 -2.34 -0.24
C SER A 136 -4.76 -3.56 -0.99
N ASN A 137 -4.20 -4.76 -0.73
CA ASN A 137 -4.86 -6.08 -0.77
C ASN A 137 -3.88 -7.26 -0.57
N HIS A 138 -2.88 -7.15 0.32
CA HIS A 138 -2.08 -8.31 0.73
C HIS A 138 -2.17 -8.61 2.23
N PRO A 139 -2.61 -9.82 2.61
CA PRO A 139 -2.19 -10.45 3.85
C PRO A 139 -0.70 -10.84 3.70
N SER A 140 0.18 -10.16 4.44
CA SER A 140 1.62 -10.34 4.35
C SER A 140 2.06 -11.71 4.91
N THR A 141 2.40 -12.66 4.04
CA THR A 141 3.18 -13.86 4.38
C THR A 141 4.59 -13.72 3.81
N VAL A 142 5.59 -13.54 4.69
CA VAL A 142 7.05 -13.81 4.60
C VAL A 142 7.83 -12.66 5.29
N PRO A 143 8.85 -12.99 6.10
CA PRO A 143 9.35 -12.11 7.16
C PRO A 143 10.57 -11.30 6.72
N GLN A 144 10.62 -10.03 7.09
CA GLN A 144 11.86 -9.23 7.13
C GLN A 144 11.92 -8.54 8.49
N ARG A 145 12.99 -8.82 9.23
CA ARG A 145 13.32 -8.17 10.49
C ARG A 145 13.84 -6.77 10.18
N GLU A 146 12.98 -5.78 10.34
CA GLU A 146 13.22 -4.50 11.01
C GLU A 146 11.88 -3.75 11.03
N ASN A 147 11.38 -3.46 12.23
CA ASN A 147 10.11 -2.77 12.53
C ASN A 147 8.84 -3.37 11.91
N SER A 148 8.34 -4.42 12.56
CA SER A 148 7.08 -5.11 12.29
C SER A 148 5.86 -4.24 12.58
N ILE A 149 5.49 -3.37 11.63
CA ILE A 149 4.22 -2.63 11.63
C ILE A 149 3.09 -3.66 11.54
N VAL A 150 2.39 -3.88 12.65
CA VAL A 150 1.17 -4.68 12.63
C VAL A 150 0.04 -3.76 12.20
N PRO A 151 -0.66 -4.00 11.09
CA PRO A 151 -1.76 -3.14 10.67
C PRO A 151 -2.89 -3.20 11.69
N TYR A 152 -3.50 -2.04 11.96
CA TYR A 152 -4.67 -1.97 12.83
C TYR A 152 -5.85 -2.74 12.19
N PRO A 153 -6.60 -3.57 12.92
CA PRO A 153 -7.64 -4.44 12.35
C PRO A 153 -8.86 -3.71 11.77
N GLY A 154 -8.92 -2.38 11.87
CA GLY A 154 -10.00 -1.57 11.32
C GLY A 154 -11.24 -1.47 12.23
N TYR A 155 -11.24 -2.15 13.38
CA TYR A 155 -12.29 -2.08 14.38
C TYR A 155 -11.70 -1.86 15.79
N LEU A 156 -12.49 -1.22 16.65
CA LEU A 156 -12.10 -0.92 18.03
C LEU A 156 -12.01 -2.20 18.86
N ILE A 157 -10.88 -2.43 19.52
CA ILE A 157 -10.70 -3.57 20.42
C ILE A 157 -10.83 -3.09 21.86
N GLN A 158 -11.76 -3.69 22.59
CA GLN A 158 -12.17 -3.28 23.94
C GLN A 158 -12.68 -4.48 24.74
N VAL A 159 -13.14 -4.25 25.98
CA VAL A 159 -13.74 -5.30 26.81
C VAL A 159 -14.84 -6.04 26.05
N GLY A 160 -14.80 -7.38 26.09
CA GLY A 160 -15.71 -8.27 25.34
C GLY A 160 -15.27 -8.57 23.91
N SER A 161 -14.20 -7.94 23.40
CA SER A 161 -13.56 -8.38 22.16
C SER A 161 -12.83 -9.70 22.37
N GLU A 162 -12.76 -10.52 21.32
CA GLU A 162 -12.10 -11.83 21.37
C GLU A 162 -11.23 -12.07 20.13
N GLY A 163 -10.35 -13.07 20.21
CA GLY A 163 -9.62 -13.61 19.07
C GLY A 163 -8.15 -13.17 19.00
N LYS A 164 -7.56 -13.31 17.81
CA LYS A 164 -6.10 -13.24 17.60
C LYS A 164 -5.52 -11.85 17.90
N ASP A 165 -6.27 -10.80 17.63
CA ASP A 165 -5.82 -9.43 17.91
C ASP A 165 -5.79 -9.13 19.40
N VAL A 166 -6.72 -9.70 20.16
CA VAL A 166 -6.70 -9.65 21.63
C VAL A 166 -5.49 -10.39 22.18
N GLN A 167 -5.20 -11.61 21.69
CA GLN A 167 -3.98 -12.33 22.09
C GLN A 167 -2.72 -11.54 21.79
N ARG A 168 -2.69 -10.78 20.69
CA ARG A 168 -1.55 -9.93 20.33
C ARG A 168 -1.38 -8.77 21.30
N ILE A 169 -2.47 -8.07 21.63
CA ILE A 169 -2.48 -7.01 22.65
C ILE A 169 -2.01 -7.59 23.99
N GLN A 170 -2.53 -8.74 24.38
CA GLN A 170 -2.17 -9.41 25.64
C GLN A 170 -0.68 -9.71 25.73
N ARG A 171 -0.06 -10.18 24.64
CA ARG A 171 1.41 -10.34 24.56
C ARG A 171 2.13 -8.99 24.70
N ALA A 172 1.67 -7.95 24.02
CA ALA A 172 2.29 -6.61 24.06
C ALA A 172 2.23 -5.96 25.45
N VAL A 173 1.18 -6.24 26.23
CA VAL A 173 1.00 -5.73 27.59
C VAL A 173 1.40 -6.73 28.67
N SER A 174 2.03 -7.85 28.29
CA SER A 174 2.57 -8.88 29.18
C SER A 174 1.53 -9.51 30.12
N VAL A 175 0.36 -9.87 29.57
CA VAL A 175 -0.67 -10.68 30.25
C VAL A 175 -0.90 -11.99 29.50
N THR A 176 -1.55 -12.97 30.14
CA THR A 176 -1.88 -14.27 29.54
C THR A 176 -2.67 -14.07 28.24
N PRO A 177 -2.21 -14.60 27.09
CA PRO A 177 -2.87 -14.41 25.81
C PRO A 177 -4.00 -15.42 25.58
N ASP A 178 -5.01 -15.42 26.44
CA ASP A 178 -6.20 -16.29 26.33
C ASP A 178 -7.11 -15.89 25.16
N GLY A 179 -6.92 -14.70 24.59
CA GLY A 179 -7.70 -14.18 23.48
C GLY A 179 -9.02 -13.54 23.89
N ILE A 180 -9.24 -13.31 25.18
CA ILE A 180 -10.44 -12.68 25.73
C ILE A 180 -10.06 -11.33 26.33
N PHE A 181 -10.67 -10.27 25.84
CA PHE A 181 -10.40 -8.93 26.36
C PHE A 181 -11.26 -8.73 27.61
N GLY A 182 -10.82 -9.31 28.72
CA GLY A 182 -11.45 -9.15 30.03
C GLY A 182 -10.87 -8.00 30.87
N PRO A 183 -11.32 -7.85 32.14
CA PRO A 183 -10.85 -6.79 33.05
C PRO A 183 -9.33 -6.77 33.28
N VAL A 184 -8.68 -7.94 33.24
CA VAL A 184 -7.22 -8.07 33.37
C VAL A 184 -6.51 -7.40 32.19
N THR A 185 -6.97 -7.69 30.97
CA THR A 185 -6.45 -7.10 29.72
C THR A 185 -6.70 -5.60 29.69
N GLU A 186 -7.90 -5.14 30.04
CA GLU A 186 -8.24 -3.72 30.10
C GLU A 186 -7.34 -2.94 31.06
N LYS A 187 -7.13 -3.48 32.27
CA LYS A 187 -6.23 -2.88 33.28
C LYS A 187 -4.80 -2.77 32.75
N ALA A 188 -4.32 -3.79 32.05
CA ALA A 188 -2.98 -3.80 31.45
C ALA A 188 -2.86 -2.79 30.29
N VAL A 189 -3.88 -2.65 29.44
CA VAL A 189 -3.95 -1.64 28.38
C VAL A 189 -3.95 -0.23 28.97
N LYS A 190 -4.76 0.05 30.01
CA LYS A 190 -4.76 1.36 30.69
C LYS A 190 -3.39 1.69 31.29
N LYS A 191 -2.71 0.71 31.89
CA LYS A 191 -1.33 0.87 32.39
C LYS A 191 -0.35 1.16 31.26
N TYR A 192 -0.49 0.47 30.13
CA TYR A 192 0.33 0.69 28.94
C TYR A 192 0.14 2.10 28.37
N GLN A 193 -1.11 2.52 28.18
CA GLN A 193 -1.46 3.86 27.68
C GLN A 193 -0.86 4.96 28.57
N ARG A 194 -0.98 4.82 29.89
CA ARG A 194 -0.41 5.76 30.85
C ARG A 194 1.11 5.90 30.72
N ARG A 195 1.82 4.78 30.55
CA ARG A 195 3.29 4.79 30.38
C ARG A 195 3.75 5.45 29.08
N HIS A 196 2.91 5.46 28.05
CA HIS A 196 3.25 5.97 26.72
C HIS A 196 2.56 7.31 26.40
N GLY A 197 2.03 8.01 27.41
CA GLY A 197 1.40 9.32 27.21
C GLY A 197 0.14 9.30 26.32
N LEU A 198 -0.50 8.14 26.19
CA LEU A 198 -1.74 7.98 25.44
C LEU A 198 -2.96 8.31 26.33
N LYS A 199 -4.09 8.58 25.69
CA LYS A 199 -5.39 8.66 26.39
C LYS A 199 -5.63 7.34 27.13
N VAL A 200 -5.89 7.41 28.44
CA VAL A 200 -6.07 6.23 29.32
C VAL A 200 -7.54 5.84 29.37
N ASP A 201 -8.06 5.34 28.25
CA ASP A 201 -9.46 4.92 28.12
C ASP A 201 -9.64 3.39 28.15
N GLY A 202 -8.56 2.62 28.09
CA GLY A 202 -8.61 1.15 28.05
C GLY A 202 -9.03 0.58 26.70
N LEU A 203 -9.19 1.43 25.69
CA LEU A 203 -9.56 1.07 24.34
C LEU A 203 -8.31 0.95 23.47
N VAL A 204 -8.22 -0.11 22.67
CA VAL A 204 -7.15 -0.26 21.69
C VAL A 204 -7.67 0.20 20.33
N GLY A 205 -7.62 1.52 20.13
CA GLY A 205 -7.82 2.16 18.83
C GLY A 205 -6.50 2.33 18.05
N PRO A 206 -6.53 2.97 16.86
CA PRO A 206 -5.36 3.06 15.97
C PRO A 206 -4.10 3.63 16.64
N LYS A 207 -4.25 4.62 17.52
CA LYS A 207 -3.12 5.25 18.24
C LYS A 207 -2.49 4.33 19.27
N THR A 208 -3.29 3.57 20.01
CA THR A 208 -2.79 2.61 20.98
C THR A 208 -2.16 1.41 20.28
N TRP A 209 -2.78 0.97 19.18
CA TRP A 209 -2.26 -0.12 18.35
C TRP A 209 -0.90 0.22 17.73
N ALA A 210 -0.76 1.39 17.11
CA ALA A 210 0.49 1.84 16.49
C ALA A 210 1.62 2.13 17.51
N MET A 211 1.28 2.27 18.80
CA MET A 211 2.28 2.36 19.86
C MET A 211 2.76 0.97 20.29
N MET A 212 1.86 -0.02 20.27
CA MET A 212 2.17 -1.40 20.62
C MET A 212 2.94 -2.15 19.53
N PHE A 213 2.77 -1.76 18.27
CA PHE A 213 3.23 -2.47 17.07
C PHE A 213 3.55 -1.53 15.92
#